data_AF-G5J6L9-F1
#
_entry.id   AF-G5J6L9-F1
#
_cell.length_a   1.000
_cell.length_b   1.000
_cell.length_c   1.000
_cell.angle_alpha   90.00
_cell.angle_beta   90.00
_cell.angle_gamma   90.00
#
_symmetry.space_group_name_H-M   'P 1'
#
loop_
_entity.id
_entity.type
_entity.pdbx_description
1 polymer ?
#
loop_
_entity_poly.entity_id
_entity_poly.type
_entity_poly.pdbx_seq_one_letter_code
_entity_poly.pdbx_strand_id
1 'polypeptide(L)' 'MSILTGKTQLLGIIGDPVEHSLSPVMQNAAIEHLGVDYIYIPFPVKPENLAIALDGFANIGVMGFNATIPHK' A
#
# COMPACT_ATOMS: atom_id res chain seq x y z
N MET A 1 -15.51 2.84 -10.05
CA MET A 1 -14.28 2.02 -9.95
C MET A 1 -13.34 2.48 -11.04
N SER A 2 -12.27 3.18 -10.66
CA SER A 2 -11.25 3.67 -11.58
C SER A 2 -10.60 2.50 -12.33
N ILE A 3 -10.42 2.63 -13.64
CA ILE A 3 -9.75 1.62 -14.46
C ILE A 3 -8.25 1.68 -14.15
N LEU A 4 -7.68 0.56 -13.72
CA LEU A 4 -6.24 0.45 -13.51
C LEU A 4 -5.52 0.37 -14.86
N THR A 5 -4.49 1.19 -15.01
CA THR A 5 -3.61 1.20 -16.19
C THR A 5 -2.16 0.99 -15.77
N GLY A 6 -1.24 0.86 -16.74
CA GLY A 6 0.20 0.81 -16.47
C GLY A 6 0.80 2.10 -15.91
N LYS A 7 0.02 3.17 -15.74
CA LYS A 7 0.44 4.44 -15.13
C LYS A 7 0.05 4.58 -13.65
N THR A 8 -0.85 3.72 -13.18
CA THR A 8 -1.37 3.78 -11.80
C THR A 8 -0.23 3.63 -10.80
N GLN A 9 -0.14 4.55 -9.85
CA GLN A 9 0.91 4.53 -8.82
C GLN A 9 0.47 3.76 -7.58
N LEU A 10 1.43 3.09 -6.92
CA LEU A 10 1.16 2.23 -5.77
C LEU A 10 1.32 2.98 -4.44
N LEU A 11 0.31 2.86 -3.58
CA LEU A 11 0.36 3.18 -2.16
C LEU A 11 -0.02 1.95 -1.34
N GLY A 12 0.25 1.92 -0.05
CA GLY A 12 -0.26 0.83 0.76
C GLY A 12 -0.08 0.90 2.27
N ILE A 13 -0.25 -0.25 2.91
CA ILE A 13 -0.04 -0.46 4.35
C ILE A 13 0.75 -1.75 4.58
N ILE A 14 1.78 -1.68 5.42
CA ILE A 14 2.58 -2.84 5.82
C ILE A 14 2.22 -3.31 7.24
N GLY A 15 2.17 -4.62 7.45
CA GLY A 15 1.87 -5.25 8.74
C GLY A 15 1.84 -6.77 8.65
N ASP A 16 1.72 -7.44 9.79
CA ASP A 16 1.55 -8.89 9.87
C ASP A 16 0.77 -9.28 11.14
N PRO A 17 -0.50 -9.75 11.03
CA PRO A 17 -1.35 -9.74 9.82
C PRO A 17 -1.85 -8.33 9.48
N VAL A 18 -2.12 -8.06 8.20
CA VAL A 18 -2.59 -6.73 7.70
C VAL A 18 -3.88 -6.79 6.88
N GLU A 19 -4.34 -7.99 6.52
CA GLU A 19 -5.49 -8.23 5.64
C GLU A 19 -6.84 -7.69 6.17
N HIS A 20 -6.98 -7.54 7.49
CA HIS A 20 -8.19 -7.01 8.12
C HIS A 20 -8.23 -5.48 8.21
N SER A 21 -7.20 -4.79 7.70
CA SER A 21 -7.16 -3.34 7.71
C SER A 21 -8.31 -2.74 6.89
N LEU A 22 -9.01 -1.77 7.46
CA LEU A 22 -10.00 -0.95 6.73
C LEU A 22 -9.34 0.20 5.96
N SER A 23 -8.01 0.39 6.10
CA SER A 23 -7.30 1.47 5.41
C SER A 23 -7.43 1.40 3.88
N PRO A 24 -7.35 0.23 3.21
CA PRO A 24 -7.60 0.14 1.77
C PRO A 24 -8.98 0.61 1.35
N VAL A 25 -10.03 0.35 2.14
CA VAL A 25 -11.39 0.84 1.83
C VAL A 25 -11.42 2.36 1.90
N MET A 26 -10.92 2.94 2.99
CA MET A 26 -10.91 4.39 3.20
C MET A 26 -10.05 5.12 2.16
N GLN A 27 -8.84 4.65 1.92
CA GLN A 27 -7.89 5.32 1.03
C GLN A 27 -8.33 5.23 -0.43
N ASN A 28 -8.83 4.08 -0.88
CA ASN A 28 -9.31 3.96 -2.27
C ASN A 28 -10.59 4.77 -2.51
N ALA A 29 -11.47 4.91 -1.51
CA ALA A 29 -12.62 5.82 -1.62
C ALA A 29 -12.18 7.29 -1.78
N ALA A 30 -11.15 7.72 -1.03
CA ALA A 30 -10.59 9.07 -1.17
C ALA A 30 -9.88 9.27 -2.51
N ILE A 31 -9.08 8.29 -2.96
CA ILE A 31 -8.40 8.29 -4.26
C ILE A 31 -9.41 8.42 -5.40
N GLU A 32 -10.48 7.62 -5.37
CA GLU A 32 -11.55 7.67 -6.36
C GLU A 32 -12.27 9.03 -6.35
N HIS A 33 -12.60 9.54 -5.15
CA HIS A 33 -13.25 10.84 -5.01
C HIS A 33 -12.39 12.00 -5.55
N LEU A 34 -11.07 11.94 -5.36
CA LEU A 34 -10.14 12.97 -5.81
C LEU A 34 -9.75 12.82 -7.29
N GLY A 35 -10.09 11.70 -7.94
CA GLY A 35 -9.75 11.45 -9.34
C GLY A 35 -8.24 11.35 -9.60
N VAL A 36 -7.46 10.91 -8.61
CA VAL A 36 -6.00 10.76 -8.72
C VAL A 36 -5.61 9.32 -9.12
N ASP A 37 -4.54 9.17 -9.89
CA ASP A 37 -4.12 7.87 -10.48
C ASP A 37 -3.27 7.03 -9.52
N TYR A 38 -3.91 6.59 -8.43
CA TYR A 38 -3.29 5.74 -7.41
C TYR A 38 -4.15 4.50 -7.11
N ILE A 39 -3.54 3.50 -6.49
CA ILE A 39 -4.25 2.41 -5.82
C ILE A 39 -3.57 2.14 -4.47
N TYR A 40 -4.38 1.90 -3.44
CA TYR A 40 -3.90 1.61 -2.09
C TYR A 40 -4.15 0.14 -1.72
N ILE A 41 -3.11 -0.63 -1.41
CA ILE A 41 -3.23 -2.07 -1.11
C ILE A 41 -2.51 -2.48 0.19
N PRO A 42 -2.95 -3.58 0.84
CA PRO A 42 -2.18 -4.18 1.94
C PRO A 42 -0.96 -4.93 1.41
N PHE A 43 0.18 -4.77 2.10
CA PHE A 43 1.40 -5.52 1.89
C PHE A 43 1.70 -6.36 3.14
N PRO A 44 1.41 -7.67 3.13
CA PRO A 44 1.79 -8.57 4.22
C PRO A 44 3.31 -8.67 4.28
N VAL A 45 3.90 -8.10 5.32
CA VAL A 45 5.36 -8.08 5.51
C VAL A 45 5.64 -8.65 6.88
N LYS A 46 6.30 -9.79 6.97
CA LYS A 46 6.75 -10.35 8.26
C LYS A 46 7.92 -9.53 8.82
N PRO A 47 8.12 -9.47 10.15
CA PRO A 47 9.23 -8.75 10.78
C PRO A 47 10.60 -9.04 10.14
N GLU A 48 10.89 -10.31 9.88
CA GLU A 48 12.15 -10.76 9.30
C GLU A 48 12.39 -10.29 7.86
N ASN A 49 11.34 -9.87 7.16
CA ASN A 49 11.39 -9.45 5.75
C ASN A 49 11.29 -7.93 5.57
N LEU A 50 11.25 -7.14 6.65
CA LEU A 50 11.02 -5.71 6.57
C LEU A 50 12.07 -5.01 5.68
N ALA A 51 13.36 -5.26 5.91
CA ALA A 51 14.43 -4.66 5.12
C ALA A 51 14.30 -4.99 3.63
N ILE A 52 14.07 -6.27 3.30
CA ILE A 52 13.90 -6.74 1.92
C ILE A 52 12.68 -6.08 1.26
N ALA A 53 11.58 -5.92 2.00
CA ALA A 53 10.38 -5.28 1.50
C ALA A 53 10.61 -3.79 1.20
N LEU A 54 11.28 -3.06 2.09
CA LEU A 54 11.60 -1.64 1.91
C LEU A 54 12.50 -1.41 0.70
N ASP A 55 13.53 -2.24 0.53
CA ASP A 55 14.40 -2.20 -0.66
C ASP A 55 13.58 -2.49 -1.93
N GLY A 56 12.70 -3.50 -1.89
CA GLY A 56 11.81 -3.83 -3.00
C GLY A 56 10.90 -2.65 -3.38
N PHE A 57 10.26 -2.02 -2.39
CA PHE A 57 9.36 -0.88 -2.59
C PHE A 57 10.04 0.31 -3.28
N ALA A 58 11.28 0.62 -2.90
CA ALA A 58 12.08 1.66 -3.53
C ALA A 58 12.40 1.34 -5.00
N ASN A 59 12.53 0.06 -5.36
CA ASN A 59 12.90 -0.37 -6.71
C ASN A 59 11.69 -0.61 -7.64
N ILE A 60 10.50 -0.87 -7.10
CA ILE A 60 9.28 -1.14 -7.91
C ILE A 60 8.32 0.06 -8.00
N GLY A 61 8.69 1.21 -7.43
CA GLY A 61 7.89 2.44 -7.52
C GLY A 61 6.68 2.49 -6.59
N VAL A 62 6.79 1.95 -5.36
CA VAL A 62 5.81 2.23 -4.31
C VAL A 62 6.03 3.66 -3.81
N MET A 63 5.01 4.50 -3.95
CA MET A 63 5.11 5.94 -3.67
C MET A 63 5.09 6.27 -2.18
N GLY A 64 4.55 5.36 -1.36
CA GLY A 64 4.50 5.50 0.09
C GLY A 64 3.60 4.44 0.72
N PHE A 65 3.75 4.25 2.03
CA PHE A 65 2.93 3.30 2.78
C PHE A 65 2.73 3.76 4.22
N ASN A 66 1.64 3.30 4.83
CA ASN A 66 1.46 3.33 6.28
C ASN A 66 2.12 2.10 6.91
N ALA A 67 2.63 2.22 8.14
CA ALA A 67 3.10 1.10 8.93
C ALA A 67 2.14 0.80 10.08
N THR A 68 1.81 -0.48 10.28
CA THR A 68 1.10 -0.95 11.47
C THR A 68 1.89 -2.06 12.16
N ILE A 69 1.36 -2.58 13.26
CA ILE A 69 1.98 -3.66 14.03
C ILE A 69 2.40 -4.80 13.10
N PRO A 70 3.62 -5.34 13.23
CA PRO A 70 4.65 -5.02 14.24
C PRO A 70 5.73 -4.00 13.78
N HIS A 71 5.50 -3.24 12.68
CA HIS A 71 6.52 -2.39 12.04
C HIS A 71 6.49 -0.91 12.48
N LYS A 72 5.86 -0.60 13.62
CA LYS A 72 5.83 0.76 14.18
C LYS A 72 7.07 1.06 15.00
#